data_AF-A0A9R0XXL4-F1
#
_entry.id   AF-A0A9R0XXL4-F1
#
_cell.length_a   1.000
_cell.length_b   1.000
_cell.length_c   1.000
_cell.angle_alpha   90.00
_cell.angle_beta   90.00
_cell.angle_gamma   90.00
#
_symmetry.space_group_name_H-M   'P 1'
#
loop_
_entity.id
_entity.type
_entity.pdbx_description
1 polymer ?
#
loop_
_entity_poly.entity_id
_entity_poly.type
_entity_poly.pdbx_seq_one_letter_code
_entity_poly.pdbx_strand_id
1 'polypeptide(L)'
;MRSSQKLRFVIKLSLAVTWAIILPIFYSSSQNYKACSARRPKNFFGMFCLSKYMVAVAFYLTSNVIGMALFFVPAVSSYIETSTWRICNILSWWCQAPSYVGRGMHEGQVPLLKYTSFWTVLLSSKFLFSYYFEIKPLVEPTKEIMRVNVNIYEWHEFFPQVKSNAGAILAVWAPIILVYFMDTQIWYSVFCTIFGGMCGIVHHLGEIRTMGMVRSRFCTLPEVFNACLVPRSSPKEKKGILPSFLEKKIFKDLGKSERHDPTKFALVWNQIINSFRSEDLISNREMDLMTMPMSLEYRSGSIRWPLFLVAKKFSTSVDMAANFTGNSAQLFQRIKKDNYMFCAINDFYELTKSIFRFLVIGDVEKRVIAAIFAEIKKSIQNSSLLVDFKMDHLPLLVDKFERLAEILYSNKQSLQYEVTILLQDIIDTLIQDMLVDAQSVLDQINSSETLISDNDGAFNYYKPELFASISSISKIRFPFPASGPLKEQVKRLYLLLNTKEKAAEVPSNSEARRRISFFATSLFMDMPAAPKVRSMLSFSIVTPYFMEEVKFSDEELHSDQDEASILSYMQKIYPDEWTNFLERLGTNVKSEDIRYWASFRGQTLSRTVRGMMYYRKALRLQAFLDRTNDQGVI
;
A
#
# COMPACT_ATOMS: atom_id res chain seq x y z
N MET A 1 7.77 40.30 17.92
CA MET A 1 8.52 39.05 18.14
C MET A 1 10.04 39.25 18.30
N ARG A 2 10.74 39.99 17.42
CA ARG A 2 12.21 40.15 17.50
C ARG A 2 12.72 40.89 18.76
N SER A 3 12.00 41.92 19.24
CA SER A 3 12.36 42.68 20.44
C SER A 3 12.20 41.87 21.74
N SER A 4 11.09 41.12 21.88
CA SER A 4 10.84 40.25 23.04
C SER A 4 11.81 39.07 23.15
N GLN A 5 12.38 38.62 22.02
CA GLN A 5 13.43 37.60 22.00
C GLN A 5 14.79 38.17 22.45
N LYS A 6 15.19 39.35 21.95
CA LYS A 6 16.42 40.03 22.40
C LYS A 6 16.40 40.29 23.91
N LEU A 7 15.29 40.81 24.43
CA LEU A 7 15.11 41.06 25.87
C LEU A 7 15.30 39.77 26.69
N ARG A 8 14.73 38.66 26.24
CA ARG A 8 14.87 37.36 26.90
C ARG A 8 16.32 36.88 26.95
N PHE A 9 17.06 37.00 25.84
CA PHE A 9 18.47 36.59 25.81
C PHE A 9 19.33 37.42 26.75
N VAL A 10 19.09 38.73 26.81
CA VAL A 10 19.77 39.63 27.75
C VAL A 10 19.51 39.23 29.20
N ILE A 11 18.26 38.92 29.56
CA ILE A 11 17.91 38.50 30.92
C ILE A 11 18.49 37.12 31.28
N LYS A 12 18.50 36.18 30.33
CA LYS A 12 19.16 34.88 30.55
C LYS A 12 20.67 35.03 30.75
N LEU A 13 21.31 35.92 29.99
CA LEU A 13 22.74 36.22 30.12
C LEU A 13 23.05 36.88 31.46
N SER A 14 22.27 37.87 31.89
CA SER A 14 22.48 38.54 33.18
C SER A 14 22.28 37.57 34.35
N LEU A 15 21.28 36.68 34.29
CA LEU A 15 21.07 35.64 35.29
C LEU A 15 22.23 34.64 35.33
N ALA A 16 22.76 34.23 34.16
CA ALA A 16 23.91 33.34 34.08
C ALA A 16 25.17 33.98 34.68
N VAL A 17 25.44 35.25 34.38
CA VAL A 17 26.55 36.02 34.96
C VAL A 17 26.39 36.13 36.48
N THR A 18 25.18 36.38 36.95
CA THR A 18 24.87 36.46 38.39
C THR A 18 25.20 35.14 39.09
N TRP A 19 24.80 33.99 38.53
CA TRP A 19 25.16 32.68 39.08
C TRP A 19 26.65 32.36 38.98
N ALA A 20 27.32 32.78 37.90
CA ALA A 20 28.76 32.62 37.73
C ALA A 20 29.58 33.39 38.78
N ILE A 21 29.02 34.46 39.35
CA ILE A 21 29.63 35.22 40.45
C ILE A 21 29.24 34.62 41.82
N ILE A 22 27.96 34.28 42.01
CA ILE A 22 27.43 33.76 43.27
C ILE A 22 28.06 32.40 43.63
N LEU A 23 28.11 31.44 42.71
CA LEU A 23 28.56 30.08 43.02
C LEU A 23 30.02 30.02 43.52
N PRO A 24 31.01 30.70 42.91
CA PRO A 24 32.38 30.75 43.42
C PRO A 24 32.51 31.43 44.79
N ILE A 25 31.75 32.50 45.03
CA ILE A 25 31.76 33.21 46.34
C ILE A 25 31.26 32.27 47.44
N PHE A 26 30.14 31.59 47.20
CA PHE A 26 29.59 30.62 48.16
C PHE A 26 30.49 29.38 48.30
N TYR A 27 31.18 28.95 47.23
CA TYR A 27 32.13 27.84 47.27
C TYR A 27 33.36 28.17 48.15
N SER A 28 33.97 29.33 47.93
CA SER A 28 35.08 29.85 48.75
C SER A 28 34.69 30.00 50.21
N SER A 29 33.49 30.56 50.48
CA SER A 29 32.96 30.67 51.85
C SER A 29 32.69 29.30 52.50
N SER A 30 32.46 28.25 51.71
CA SER A 30 32.22 26.89 52.18
C SER A 30 33.47 26.09 52.51
N GLN A 31 34.66 26.48 52.02
CA GLN A 31 35.93 25.82 52.38
C GLN A 31 36.26 25.93 53.88
N ASN A 32 35.70 26.94 54.57
CA ASN A 32 35.81 27.10 56.02
C ASN A 32 34.70 26.37 56.81
N TYR A 33 33.81 25.64 56.14
CA TYR A 33 32.70 24.94 56.77
C TYR A 33 33.17 23.56 57.29
N LYS A 34 33.52 23.49 58.58
CA LYS A 34 33.73 22.21 59.28
C LYS A 34 32.39 21.47 59.39
N ALA A 35 32.33 20.25 58.86
CA ALA A 35 31.16 19.38 58.90
C ALA A 35 30.62 19.19 60.33
N CYS A 36 29.29 19.25 60.44
CA CYS A 36 28.42 18.96 61.59
C CYS A 36 29.09 18.79 62.98
N SER A 37 29.25 19.91 63.70
CA SER A 37 29.51 19.94 65.15
C SER A 37 28.19 20.00 65.93
N ALA A 38 28.08 19.16 66.96
CA ALA A 38 26.89 18.75 67.69
C ALA A 38 26.12 19.82 68.51
N ARG A 39 26.26 21.12 68.23
CA ARG A 39 25.54 22.17 68.96
C ARG A 39 25.12 23.33 68.04
N ARG A 40 24.01 23.19 67.31
CA ARG A 40 23.28 24.32 66.68
C ARG A 40 21.78 24.05 66.48
N PRO A 41 20.96 25.12 66.36
CA PRO A 41 19.54 25.10 66.71
C PRO A 41 18.67 24.29 65.74
N LYS A 42 17.54 23.79 66.26
CA LYS A 42 16.50 23.01 65.56
C LYS A 42 15.73 23.83 64.51
N ASN A 43 16.42 24.43 63.54
CA ASN A 43 15.78 24.92 62.32
C ASN A 43 15.77 23.80 61.26
N PHE A 44 14.73 23.73 60.43
CA PHE A 44 14.54 22.69 59.39
C PHE A 44 15.79 22.45 58.51
N PHE A 45 16.54 23.51 58.18
CA PHE A 45 17.78 23.43 57.40
C PHE A 45 19.00 22.87 58.17
N GLY A 46 18.99 22.90 59.50
CA GLY A 46 20.04 22.34 60.34
C GLY A 46 20.01 20.82 60.45
N MET A 47 18.89 20.19 60.08
CA MET A 47 18.70 18.73 60.17
C MET A 47 19.44 17.96 59.06
N PHE A 48 19.73 18.59 57.93
CA PHE A 48 20.33 17.96 56.73
C PHE A 48 21.83 18.27 56.53
N CYS A 49 22.52 18.91 57.49
CA CYS A 49 23.94 19.33 57.39
C CYS A 49 24.28 20.02 56.04
N LEU A 50 23.37 20.82 55.46
CA LEU A 50 23.58 21.49 54.16
C LEU A 50 24.48 22.73 54.31
N SER A 51 25.57 22.80 53.55
CA SER A 51 26.41 24.00 53.47
C SER A 51 25.69 25.12 52.68
N LYS A 52 26.06 26.38 52.92
CA LYS A 52 25.51 27.53 52.17
C LYS A 52 25.67 27.38 50.65
N TYR A 53 26.76 26.76 50.22
CA TYR A 53 27.01 26.43 48.81
C TYR A 53 26.03 25.38 48.28
N MET A 54 25.76 24.29 49.02
CA MET A 54 24.80 23.26 48.61
C MET A 54 23.38 23.81 48.45
N VAL A 55 22.98 24.75 49.32
CA VAL A 55 21.69 25.44 49.20
C VAL A 55 21.65 26.31 47.93
N ALA A 56 22.70 27.08 47.63
CA ALA A 56 22.78 27.88 46.42
C ALA A 56 22.77 27.02 45.14
N VAL A 57 23.48 25.89 45.14
CA VAL A 57 23.46 24.90 44.06
C VAL A 57 22.06 24.30 43.89
N ALA A 58 21.38 23.96 44.99
CA ALA A 58 20.01 23.46 44.92
C ALA A 58 19.07 24.47 44.25
N PHE A 59 19.12 25.76 44.63
CA PHE A 59 18.33 26.81 43.99
C PHE A 59 18.64 26.99 42.50
N TYR A 60 19.92 26.95 42.12
CA TYR A 60 20.34 27.01 40.72
C TYR A 60 19.75 25.84 39.92
N LEU A 61 19.79 24.63 40.49
CA LEU A 61 19.27 23.43 39.84
C LEU A 61 17.74 23.37 39.80
N THR A 62 17.02 24.02 40.72
CA THR A 62 15.55 24.02 40.76
C THR A 62 14.93 24.42 39.42
N SER A 63 15.46 25.45 38.74
CA SER A 63 14.95 25.86 37.42
C SER A 63 15.09 24.75 36.37
N ASN A 64 16.20 24.00 36.38
CA ASN A 64 16.44 22.91 35.46
C ASN A 64 15.60 21.68 35.79
N VAL A 65 15.40 21.40 37.10
CA VAL A 65 14.53 20.31 37.56
C VAL A 65 13.07 20.57 37.18
N ILE A 66 12.58 21.82 37.30
CA ILE A 66 11.24 22.19 36.84
C ILE A 66 11.14 22.01 35.32
N GLY A 67 12.15 22.44 34.56
CA GLY A 67 12.20 22.23 33.11
C GLY A 67 12.16 20.74 32.72
N MET A 68 12.95 19.91 33.41
CA MET A 68 12.95 18.45 33.22
C MET A 68 11.60 17.82 33.60
N ALA A 69 11.00 18.24 34.71
CA ALA A 69 9.69 17.74 35.14
C ALA A 69 8.59 18.10 34.13
N LEU A 70 8.60 19.33 33.60
CA LEU A 70 7.68 19.76 32.55
C LEU A 70 7.90 19.01 31.23
N PHE A 71 9.15 18.64 30.92
CA PHE A 71 9.46 17.80 29.77
C PHE A 71 8.80 16.43 29.88
N PHE A 72 8.84 15.77 31.06
CA PHE A 72 8.17 14.48 31.27
C PHE A 72 6.63 14.55 31.34
N VAL A 73 6.06 15.77 31.45
CA VAL A 73 4.60 15.97 31.44
C VAL A 73 4.17 16.94 30.31
N PRO A 74 4.21 16.48 29.04
CA PRO A 74 3.81 17.28 27.86
C PRO A 74 2.43 17.92 27.96
N ALA A 75 1.48 17.27 28.64
CA ALA A 75 0.12 17.81 28.81
C ALA A 75 0.11 19.15 29.56
N VAL A 76 0.94 19.28 30.60
CA VAL A 76 1.07 20.52 31.37
C VAL A 76 1.81 21.57 30.56
N SER A 77 2.88 21.18 29.85
CA SER A 77 3.62 22.08 28.96
C SER A 77 2.74 22.64 27.85
N SER A 78 1.94 21.78 27.19
CA SER A 78 1.00 22.18 26.13
C SER A 78 -0.11 23.09 26.67
N TYR A 79 -0.64 22.81 27.87
CA TYR A 79 -1.59 23.71 28.54
C TYR A 79 -0.98 25.08 28.84
N ILE A 80 0.26 25.12 29.35
CA ILE A 80 0.97 26.39 29.63
C ILE A 80 1.19 27.20 28.34
N GLU A 81 1.51 26.54 27.22
CA GLU A 81 1.75 27.20 25.93
C GLU A 81 0.49 27.67 25.20
N THR A 82 -0.64 26.96 25.38
CA THR A 82 -1.92 27.27 24.73
C THR A 82 -2.81 28.17 25.58
N SER A 83 -2.57 28.24 26.89
CA SER A 83 -3.34 29.08 27.81
C SER A 83 -3.10 30.56 27.56
N THR A 84 -4.18 31.34 27.60
CA THR A 84 -4.17 32.80 27.48
C THR A 84 -3.90 33.51 28.82
N TRP A 85 -3.71 32.75 29.91
CA TRP A 85 -3.46 33.31 31.23
C TRP A 85 -2.11 34.03 31.29
N ARG A 86 -2.08 35.22 31.90
CA ARG A 86 -0.88 36.08 31.97
C ARG A 86 0.32 35.36 32.61
N ILE A 87 0.08 34.57 33.66
CA ILE A 87 1.12 33.82 34.38
C ILE A 87 1.70 32.72 33.48
N CYS A 88 0.84 31.95 32.80
CA CYS A 88 1.26 30.92 31.84
C CYS A 88 2.04 31.52 30.66
N ASN A 89 1.65 32.71 30.19
CA ASN A 89 2.34 33.39 29.10
C ASN A 89 3.75 33.87 29.50
N ILE A 90 3.93 34.34 30.75
CA ILE A 90 5.26 34.68 31.30
C ILE A 90 6.12 33.41 31.46
N LEU A 91 5.54 32.33 31.99
CA LEU A 91 6.23 31.05 32.16
C LEU A 91 6.64 30.44 30.81
N SER A 92 5.72 30.45 29.84
CA SER A 92 5.98 30.04 28.46
C SER A 92 7.07 30.89 27.84
N TRP A 93 7.03 32.22 28.00
CA TRP A 93 8.07 33.12 27.50
C TRP A 93 9.45 32.81 28.12
N TRP A 94 9.53 32.42 29.40
CA TRP A 94 10.78 32.02 30.05
C TRP A 94 11.29 30.65 29.61
N CYS A 95 10.39 29.66 29.47
CA CYS A 95 10.70 28.25 29.19
C CYS A 95 10.74 27.88 27.70
N GLN A 96 10.27 28.73 26.78
CA GLN A 96 10.18 28.44 25.34
C GLN A 96 11.52 27.96 24.76
N ALA A 97 11.66 26.68 24.44
CA ALA A 97 12.80 26.18 23.68
C ALA A 97 12.80 26.81 22.28
N PRO A 98 13.96 26.96 21.62
CA PRO A 98 13.99 27.31 20.20
C PRO A 98 13.53 26.09 19.38
N SER A 99 12.27 25.69 19.53
CA SER A 99 11.68 24.65 18.70
C SER A 99 11.23 25.26 17.38
N TYR A 100 11.58 24.59 16.28
CA TYR A 100 11.12 24.94 14.94
C TYR A 100 9.63 24.63 14.73
N VAL A 101 9.03 23.89 15.67
CA VAL A 101 7.62 23.45 15.66
C VAL A 101 6.75 24.45 16.44
N GLY A 102 5.52 24.69 15.96
CA GLY A 102 4.57 25.66 16.52
C GLY A 102 4.17 25.39 17.98
N ARG A 103 3.60 26.41 18.64
CA ARG A 103 3.13 26.34 20.04
C ARG A 103 2.06 25.26 20.21
N GLY A 104 2.13 24.49 21.30
CA GLY A 104 1.12 23.47 21.62
C GLY A 104 1.16 22.23 20.72
N MET A 105 2.16 22.09 19.84
CA MET A 105 2.35 20.93 18.98
C MET A 105 3.27 19.87 19.59
N HIS A 106 3.33 19.79 20.93
CA HIS A 106 4.11 18.76 21.61
C HIS A 106 3.52 17.37 21.34
N GLU A 107 4.41 16.39 21.19
CA GLU A 107 3.99 14.99 21.08
C GLU A 107 3.28 14.52 22.36
N GLY A 108 2.40 13.53 22.21
CA GLY A 108 1.71 12.94 23.35
C GLY A 108 2.67 12.31 24.37
N GLN A 109 2.18 12.06 25.59
CA GLN A 109 2.97 11.44 26.66
C GLN A 109 3.52 10.05 26.29
N VAL A 110 2.76 9.26 25.52
CA VAL A 110 3.16 7.90 25.14
C VAL A 110 4.33 7.87 24.15
N PRO A 111 4.33 8.60 23.02
CA PRO A 111 5.51 8.75 22.16
C PRO A 111 6.74 9.24 22.91
N LEU A 112 6.59 10.25 23.77
CA LEU A 112 7.68 10.76 24.57
C LEU A 112 8.26 9.68 25.49
N LEU A 113 7.42 8.95 26.22
CA LEU A 113 7.87 7.89 27.12
C LEU A 113 8.58 6.76 26.36
N LYS A 114 8.09 6.40 25.17
CA LYS A 114 8.77 5.42 24.31
C LYS A 114 10.16 5.90 23.90
N TYR A 115 10.27 7.16 23.47
CA TYR A 115 11.53 7.77 23.07
C TYR A 115 12.52 7.88 24.23
N THR A 116 12.08 8.36 25.40
CA THR A 116 12.95 8.47 26.58
C THR A 116 13.37 7.09 27.08
N SER A 117 12.45 6.12 27.13
CA SER A 117 12.77 4.74 27.50
C SER A 117 13.80 4.11 26.56
N PHE A 118 13.72 4.36 25.25
CA PHE A 118 14.71 3.88 24.30
C PHE A 118 16.12 4.38 24.64
N TRP A 119 16.27 5.69 24.84
CA TRP A 119 17.57 6.28 25.17
C TRP A 119 18.08 5.88 26.56
N THR A 120 17.20 5.80 27.56
CA THR A 120 17.59 5.37 28.89
C THR A 120 18.14 3.95 28.85
N VAL A 121 17.45 3.00 28.21
CA VAL A 121 17.92 1.62 28.13
C VAL A 121 19.25 1.54 27.37
N LEU A 122 19.37 2.21 26.21
CA LEU A 122 20.58 2.22 25.39
C LEU A 122 21.79 2.80 26.15
N LEU A 123 21.62 3.99 26.76
CA LEU A 123 22.72 4.64 27.47
C LEU A 123 23.09 3.88 28.75
N SER A 124 22.11 3.33 29.47
CA SER A 124 22.39 2.50 30.65
C SER A 124 23.11 1.20 30.30
N SER A 125 22.71 0.49 29.24
CA SER A 125 23.41 -0.72 28.80
C SER A 125 24.82 -0.42 28.33
N LYS A 126 24.99 0.67 27.56
CA LYS A 126 26.30 1.12 27.08
C LYS A 126 27.21 1.52 28.23
N PHE A 127 26.70 2.31 29.18
CA PHE A 127 27.46 2.71 30.36
C PHE A 127 27.88 1.49 31.17
N LEU A 128 27.00 0.50 31.36
CA LEU A 128 27.32 -0.73 32.07
C LEU A 128 28.45 -1.51 31.39
N PHE A 129 28.39 -1.65 30.06
CA PHE A 129 29.42 -2.29 29.26
C PHE A 129 30.77 -1.57 29.39
N SER A 130 30.81 -0.26 29.10
CA SER A 130 32.04 0.53 29.20
C SER A 130 32.57 0.59 30.63
N TYR A 131 31.71 0.57 31.64
CA TYR A 131 32.16 0.53 33.04
C TYR A 131 32.96 -0.74 33.34
N TYR A 132 32.46 -1.90 32.92
CA TYR A 132 33.13 -3.18 33.21
C TYR A 132 34.39 -3.40 32.36
N PHE A 133 34.37 -3.03 31.08
CA PHE A 133 35.44 -3.36 30.14
C PHE A 133 36.46 -2.24 29.93
N GLU A 134 36.06 -0.97 29.99
CA GLU A 134 36.95 0.17 29.76
C GLU A 134 37.38 0.79 31.09
N ILE A 135 36.42 1.23 31.90
CA ILE A 135 36.69 2.07 33.08
C ILE A 135 37.31 1.27 34.22
N LYS A 136 36.71 0.13 34.61
CA LYS A 136 37.15 -0.65 35.78
C LYS A 136 38.62 -1.09 35.69
N PRO A 137 39.15 -1.57 34.56
CA PRO A 137 40.57 -1.92 34.42
C PRO A 137 41.53 -0.73 34.55
N LEU A 138 41.09 0.49 34.24
CA LEU A 138 41.93 1.70 34.29
C LEU A 138 42.02 2.33 35.67
N VAL A 139 41.04 2.06 36.54
CA VAL A 139 40.97 2.69 37.87
C VAL A 139 42.20 2.35 38.71
N GLU A 140 42.67 1.10 38.66
CA GLU A 140 43.81 0.65 39.45
C GLU A 140 45.15 1.24 38.94
N PRO A 141 45.49 1.17 37.64
CA PRO A 141 46.64 1.88 37.07
C PRO A 141 46.62 3.39 37.34
N THR A 142 45.43 4.02 37.23
CA THR A 142 45.30 5.47 37.47
C THR A 142 45.60 5.82 38.93
N LYS A 143 45.17 4.99 39.89
CA LYS A 143 45.48 5.18 41.32
C LYS A 143 46.97 5.05 41.60
N GLU A 144 47.66 4.10 40.97
CA GLU A 144 49.10 3.95 41.12
C GLU A 144 49.86 5.14 40.51
N ILE A 145 49.49 5.59 39.31
CA ILE A 145 50.08 6.78 38.68
C ILE A 145 49.85 8.04 39.54
N MET A 146 48.69 8.18 40.20
CA MET A 146 48.41 9.31 41.10
C MET A 146 49.22 9.27 42.40
N ARG A 147 49.68 8.10 42.86
CA ARG A 147 50.49 7.97 44.09
C ARG A 147 51.95 8.36 43.89
N VAL A 148 52.47 8.25 42.67
CA VAL A 148 53.87 8.56 42.37
C VAL A 148 54.06 10.07 42.22
N ASN A 149 54.70 10.74 43.18
CA ASN A 149 54.98 12.18 43.05
C ASN A 149 56.22 12.40 42.16
N VAL A 150 56.02 12.80 40.90
CA VAL A 150 57.10 13.13 39.96
C VAL A 150 57.29 14.65 39.92
N ASN A 151 58.43 15.13 40.46
CA ASN A 151 58.70 16.57 40.54
C ASN A 151 59.26 17.18 39.24
N ILE A 152 59.78 16.37 38.31
CA ILE A 152 60.33 16.82 37.02
C ILE A 152 59.98 15.77 35.95
N TYR A 153 59.10 16.14 35.02
CA TYR A 153 58.76 15.33 33.84
C TYR A 153 59.62 15.82 32.67
N GLU A 154 60.63 15.06 32.25
CA GLU A 154 61.29 15.26 30.94
C GLU A 154 60.46 14.54 29.88
N TRP A 155 59.26 15.06 29.57
CA TRP A 155 58.54 14.62 28.39
C TRP A 155 59.16 15.28 27.16
N HIS A 156 59.42 14.50 26.10
CA HIS A 156 60.09 15.01 24.91
C HIS A 156 59.24 16.11 24.23
N GLU A 157 59.83 17.30 24.13
CA GLU A 157 59.46 18.53 23.40
C GLU A 157 58.09 19.22 23.59
N PHE A 158 56.99 18.53 23.94
CA PHE A 158 55.66 19.18 23.86
C PHE A 158 55.20 19.91 25.13
N PHE A 159 55.67 19.54 26.33
CA PHE A 159 55.25 20.19 27.59
C PHE A 159 56.39 20.27 28.62
N PRO A 160 57.27 21.29 28.55
CA PRO A 160 58.33 21.47 29.54
C PRO A 160 57.73 21.91 30.90
N GLN A 161 58.07 21.18 31.97
CA GLN A 161 57.79 21.53 33.39
C GLN A 161 56.33 21.45 33.89
N VAL A 162 55.63 20.34 33.62
CA VAL A 162 54.33 20.08 34.27
C VAL A 162 54.54 19.44 35.65
N LYS A 163 54.14 20.14 36.73
CA LYS A 163 54.27 19.69 38.14
C LYS A 163 53.27 18.60 38.57
N SER A 164 52.55 17.99 37.64
CA SER A 164 51.43 17.07 37.94
C SER A 164 51.40 15.90 36.96
N ASN A 165 51.05 14.71 37.47
CA ASN A 165 50.89 13.48 36.69
C ASN A 165 49.69 13.51 35.72
N ALA A 166 49.02 14.65 35.59
CA ALA A 166 47.84 14.85 34.77
C ALA A 166 48.08 14.51 33.28
N GLY A 167 49.28 14.78 32.74
CA GLY A 167 49.60 14.48 31.34
C GLY A 167 49.65 12.98 31.03
N ALA A 168 50.23 12.19 31.94
CA ALA A 168 50.27 10.73 31.81
C ALA A 168 48.88 10.10 31.92
N ILE A 169 48.06 10.60 32.85
CA ILE A 169 46.67 10.18 33.01
C ILE A 169 45.88 10.52 31.74
N LEU A 170 46.06 11.73 31.18
CA LEU A 170 45.42 12.12 29.93
C LEU A 170 45.81 11.19 28.77
N ALA A 171 47.10 10.84 28.63
CA ALA A 171 47.56 9.95 27.57
C ALA A 171 46.98 8.53 27.67
N VAL A 172 46.77 8.02 28.89
CA VAL A 172 46.15 6.71 29.14
C VAL A 172 44.63 6.75 28.89
N TRP A 173 43.95 7.83 29.30
CA TRP A 173 42.50 7.94 29.19
C TRP A 173 42.00 8.39 27.81
N ALA A 174 42.77 9.21 27.07
CA ALA A 174 42.31 9.80 25.82
C ALA A 174 41.94 8.76 24.73
N PRO A 175 42.74 7.71 24.46
CA PRO A 175 42.37 6.67 23.50
C PRO A 175 41.07 5.97 23.89
N ILE A 176 40.84 5.75 25.19
CA ILE A 176 39.68 5.02 25.70
C ILE A 176 38.43 5.88 25.63
N ILE A 177 38.54 7.18 25.91
CA ILE A 177 37.44 8.13 25.70
C ILE A 177 37.08 8.21 24.21
N LEU A 178 38.07 8.17 23.29
CA LEU A 178 37.80 8.13 21.85
C LEU A 178 37.06 6.84 21.44
N VAL A 179 37.51 5.69 21.93
CA VAL A 179 36.83 4.39 21.72
C VAL A 179 35.41 4.44 22.28
N TYR A 180 35.22 4.99 23.49
CA TYR A 180 33.89 5.16 24.10
C TYR A 180 32.94 5.91 23.15
N PHE A 181 33.38 7.01 22.51
CA PHE A 181 32.54 7.74 21.56
C PHE A 181 32.29 6.96 20.27
N MET A 182 33.30 6.30 19.70
CA MET A 182 33.11 5.46 18.51
C MET A 182 32.12 4.32 18.75
N ASP A 183 32.21 3.66 19.90
CA ASP A 183 31.33 2.55 20.27
C ASP A 183 29.88 2.99 20.48
N THR A 184 29.60 4.28 20.79
CA THR A 184 28.21 4.74 20.88
C THR A 184 27.44 4.58 19.57
N GLN A 185 28.11 4.73 18.42
CA GLN A 185 27.47 4.55 17.11
C GLN A 185 27.09 3.07 16.88
N ILE A 186 27.94 2.14 17.32
CA ILE A 186 27.70 0.71 17.20
C ILE A 186 26.53 0.30 18.09
N TRP A 187 26.54 0.71 19.36
CA TRP A 187 25.44 0.46 20.30
C TRP A 187 24.11 1.04 19.80
N TYR A 188 24.14 2.28 19.29
CA TYR A 188 22.97 2.89 18.67
C TYR A 188 22.44 2.07 17.49
N SER A 189 23.32 1.65 16.56
CA SER A 189 22.93 0.86 15.40
C SER A 189 22.27 -0.47 15.79
N VAL A 190 22.85 -1.19 16.76
CA VAL A 190 22.29 -2.47 17.26
C VAL A 190 20.91 -2.26 17.87
N PHE A 191 20.76 -1.27 18.76
CA PHE A 191 19.48 -0.97 19.41
C PHE A 191 18.42 -0.50 18.40
N CYS A 192 18.80 0.34 17.44
CA CYS A 192 17.91 0.77 16.36
C CYS A 192 17.43 -0.41 15.51
N THR A 193 18.29 -1.37 15.19
CA THR A 193 17.88 -2.56 14.45
C THR A 193 16.90 -3.42 15.24
N ILE A 194 17.14 -3.64 16.54
CA ILE A 194 16.25 -4.46 17.39
C ILE A 194 14.90 -3.77 17.60
N PHE A 195 14.90 -2.54 18.11
CA PHE A 195 13.66 -1.80 18.36
C PHE A 195 12.93 -1.46 17.06
N GLY A 196 13.65 -1.09 16.01
CA GLY A 196 13.09 -0.86 14.68
C GLY A 196 12.45 -2.12 14.09
N GLY A 197 13.09 -3.28 14.26
CA GLY A 197 12.53 -4.57 13.87
C GLY A 197 11.27 -4.92 14.64
N MET A 198 11.27 -4.78 15.97
CA MET A 198 10.09 -5.01 16.81
C MET A 198 8.92 -4.07 16.44
N CYS A 199 9.19 -2.77 16.29
CA CYS A 199 8.20 -1.80 15.84
C CYS A 199 7.67 -2.16 14.45
N GLY A 200 8.55 -2.58 13.53
CA GLY A 200 8.18 -3.04 12.20
C GLY A 200 7.15 -4.17 12.23
N ILE A 201 7.39 -5.19 13.05
CA ILE A 201 6.47 -6.33 13.23
C ILE A 201 5.15 -5.87 13.84
N VAL A 202 5.18 -5.04 14.89
CA VAL A 202 3.97 -4.56 15.58
C VAL A 202 3.07 -3.72 14.67
N HIS A 203 3.67 -3.02 13.70
CA HIS A 203 2.97 -2.17 12.73
C HIS A 203 2.72 -2.87 11.38
N HIS A 204 2.96 -4.19 11.28
CA HIS A 204 2.77 -4.96 10.05
C HIS A 204 3.56 -4.38 8.85
N LEU A 205 4.70 -3.73 9.11
CA LEU A 205 5.54 -3.11 8.09
C LEU A 205 6.14 -4.18 7.17
N GLY A 206 5.68 -4.17 5.93
CA GLY A 206 6.10 -5.12 4.91
C GLY A 206 5.50 -6.51 5.09
N GLU A 207 4.28 -6.63 5.63
CA GLU A 207 3.51 -7.89 5.55
C GLU A 207 3.24 -8.30 4.09
N ILE A 208 3.06 -7.31 3.18
CA ILE A 208 2.78 -7.55 1.76
C ILE A 208 3.94 -6.98 0.91
N ARG A 209 4.90 -7.83 0.55
CA ARG A 209 6.08 -7.40 -0.25
C ARG A 209 6.01 -7.83 -1.71
N THR A 210 5.27 -8.88 -2.01
CA THR A 210 5.26 -9.50 -3.34
C THR A 210 3.87 -9.49 -3.94
N MET A 211 3.82 -9.52 -5.27
CA MET A 211 2.54 -9.60 -6.00
C MET A 211 1.76 -10.88 -5.63
N GLY A 212 2.45 -11.98 -5.33
CA GLY A 212 1.82 -13.21 -4.83
C GLY A 212 1.06 -13.00 -3.51
N MET A 213 1.65 -12.25 -2.57
CA MET A 213 1.00 -11.88 -1.32
C MET A 213 -0.20 -10.97 -1.56
N VAL A 214 -0.07 -9.97 -2.45
CA VAL A 214 -1.19 -9.09 -2.84
C VAL A 214 -2.37 -9.92 -3.35
N ARG A 215 -2.12 -10.88 -4.25
CA ARG A 215 -3.18 -11.76 -4.78
C ARG A 215 -3.88 -12.57 -3.71
N SER A 216 -3.11 -13.16 -2.79
CA SER A 216 -3.68 -13.97 -1.70
C SER A 216 -4.61 -13.18 -0.77
N ARG A 217 -4.31 -11.89 -0.57
CA ARG A 217 -5.08 -10.97 0.29
C ARG A 217 -6.10 -10.14 -0.49
N PHE A 218 -6.18 -10.27 -1.82
CA PHE A 218 -6.96 -9.34 -2.63
C PHE A 218 -8.47 -9.39 -2.30
N CYS A 219 -9.02 -10.55 -1.92
CA CYS A 219 -10.40 -10.65 -1.42
C CYS A 219 -10.67 -9.78 -0.20
N THR A 220 -9.67 -9.57 0.66
CA THR A 220 -9.81 -8.78 1.90
C THR A 220 -9.51 -7.29 1.69
N LEU A 221 -8.88 -6.90 0.57
CA LEU A 221 -8.55 -5.51 0.28
C LEU A 221 -9.77 -4.57 0.26
N PRO A 222 -10.91 -4.90 -0.37
CA PRO A 222 -12.09 -4.04 -0.35
C PRO A 222 -12.60 -3.75 1.07
N GLU A 223 -12.55 -4.74 1.96
CA GLU A 223 -13.03 -4.59 3.34
C GLU A 223 -12.14 -3.64 4.14
N VAL A 224 -10.82 -3.79 4.01
CA VAL A 224 -9.84 -2.92 4.67
C VAL A 224 -9.86 -1.51 4.07
N PHE A 225 -10.02 -1.40 2.75
CA PHE A 225 -10.22 -0.14 2.05
C PHE A 225 -11.44 0.61 2.59
N ASN A 226 -12.59 -0.05 2.69
CA ASN A 226 -13.80 0.53 3.24
C ASN A 226 -13.64 0.92 4.73
N ALA A 227 -12.83 0.19 5.49
CA ALA A 227 -12.58 0.51 6.90
C ALA A 227 -11.68 1.74 7.10
N CYS A 228 -10.72 1.97 6.21
CA CYS A 228 -9.71 3.03 6.34
C CYS A 228 -10.10 4.32 5.59
N LEU A 229 -10.57 4.20 4.34
CA LEU A 229 -10.68 5.32 3.40
C LEU A 229 -12.12 5.78 3.13
N VAL A 230 -13.13 4.99 3.48
CA VAL A 230 -14.54 5.38 3.34
C VAL A 230 -15.04 5.96 4.67
N PRO A 231 -15.46 7.23 4.72
CA PRO A 231 -15.96 7.84 5.96
C PRO A 231 -17.22 7.13 6.46
N ARG A 232 -17.32 6.95 7.79
CA ARG A 232 -18.52 6.37 8.41
C ARG A 232 -19.69 7.34 8.33
N SER A 233 -20.86 6.84 7.94
CA SER A 233 -22.11 7.62 7.81
C SER A 233 -22.63 8.17 9.14
N SER A 234 -22.17 7.66 10.29
CA SER A 234 -22.39 8.29 11.60
C SER A 234 -21.25 8.00 12.58
N PRO A 235 -20.74 9.01 13.31
CA PRO A 235 -20.01 8.76 14.53
C PRO A 235 -21.05 8.47 15.62
N LYS A 236 -21.32 7.20 15.93
CA LYS A 236 -21.87 6.91 17.25
C LYS A 236 -20.79 7.25 18.27
N GLU A 237 -20.80 8.49 18.75
CA GLU A 237 -20.07 8.91 19.94
C GLU A 237 -20.52 8.03 21.12
N LYS A 238 -19.82 6.91 21.35
CA LYS A 238 -19.83 6.33 22.69
C LYS A 238 -18.95 7.22 23.55
N LYS A 239 -19.57 8.15 24.27
CA LYS A 239 -18.97 8.86 25.41
C LYS A 239 -18.60 7.82 26.48
N GLY A 240 -17.38 7.31 26.41
CA GLY A 240 -16.75 6.46 27.43
C GLY A 240 -15.38 7.03 27.77
N ILE A 241 -15.12 7.22 29.06
CA ILE A 241 -14.00 8.00 29.65
C ILE A 241 -12.66 7.22 29.64
N LEU A 242 -12.47 6.19 28.80
CA LEU A 242 -11.16 5.54 28.64
C LEU A 242 -10.72 5.50 27.17
N PRO A 243 -9.45 5.85 26.86
CA PRO A 243 -8.95 5.81 25.50
C PRO A 243 -8.88 4.35 25.01
N SER A 244 -9.66 4.11 23.97
CA SER A 244 -9.86 2.91 23.15
C SER A 244 -8.60 2.33 22.47
N PHE A 245 -7.45 2.31 23.13
CA PHE A 245 -6.20 1.80 22.55
C PHE A 245 -6.19 0.27 22.43
N LEU A 246 -6.77 -0.43 23.41
CA LEU A 246 -6.91 -1.90 23.40
C LEU A 246 -8.12 -2.37 22.57
N GLU A 247 -9.22 -1.61 22.59
CA GLU A 247 -10.45 -1.97 21.86
C GLU A 247 -10.29 -1.84 20.34
N LYS A 248 -9.55 -0.85 19.83
CA LYS A 248 -9.26 -0.71 18.39
C LYS A 248 -8.38 -1.83 17.83
N LYS A 249 -7.52 -2.43 18.68
CA LYS A 249 -6.56 -3.46 18.27
C LYS A 249 -7.14 -4.88 18.35
N ILE A 250 -8.13 -5.10 19.23
CA ILE A 250 -8.72 -6.42 19.50
C ILE A 250 -10.12 -6.56 18.87
N PHE A 251 -10.94 -5.50 18.82
CA PHE A 251 -12.28 -5.53 18.20
C PHE A 251 -12.28 -4.93 16.80
N LYS A 252 -11.45 -5.52 15.91
CA LYS A 252 -11.65 -5.42 14.44
C LYS A 252 -12.70 -6.43 13.95
N ASP A 253 -13.47 -7.05 14.85
CA ASP A 253 -14.57 -7.95 14.50
C ASP A 253 -15.77 -7.17 13.91
N LEU A 254 -15.71 -7.06 12.58
CA LEU A 254 -16.76 -7.43 11.63
C LEU A 254 -18.22 -7.03 11.94
N GLY A 255 -18.57 -5.79 11.59
CA GLY A 255 -19.95 -5.44 11.23
C GLY A 255 -20.24 -5.85 9.78
N LYS A 256 -21.03 -6.92 9.59
CA LYS A 256 -21.16 -7.69 8.34
C LYS A 256 -22.06 -7.10 7.23
N SER A 257 -22.81 -6.02 7.43
CA SER A 257 -23.83 -5.63 6.43
C SER A 257 -23.44 -4.46 5.50
N GLU A 258 -22.69 -3.46 5.97
CA GLU A 258 -22.31 -2.29 5.15
C GLU A 258 -20.88 -2.38 4.57
N ARG A 259 -20.07 -3.35 5.04
CA ARG A 259 -18.65 -3.47 4.64
C ARG A 259 -18.41 -4.25 3.35
N HIS A 260 -19.44 -4.92 2.82
CA HIS A 260 -19.29 -5.86 1.71
C HIS A 260 -19.54 -5.25 0.33
N ASP A 261 -19.81 -3.96 0.20
CA ASP A 261 -19.96 -3.35 -1.11
C ASP A 261 -18.57 -3.08 -1.74
N PRO A 262 -18.11 -3.91 -2.69
CA PRO A 262 -16.79 -3.75 -3.29
C PRO A 262 -16.85 -2.74 -4.45
N THR A 263 -17.99 -2.12 -4.75
CA THR A 263 -18.16 -1.22 -5.90
C THR A 263 -17.27 0.01 -5.78
N LYS A 264 -17.20 0.62 -4.58
CA LYS A 264 -16.33 1.77 -4.30
C LYS A 264 -14.86 1.41 -4.49
N PHE A 265 -14.47 0.25 -3.99
CA PHE A 265 -13.12 -0.27 -4.19
C PHE A 265 -12.83 -0.50 -5.68
N ALA A 266 -13.76 -1.11 -6.42
CA ALA A 266 -13.59 -1.37 -7.85
C ALA A 266 -13.44 -0.07 -8.66
N LEU A 267 -14.20 0.99 -8.32
CA LEU A 267 -14.03 2.32 -8.93
C LEU A 267 -12.63 2.90 -8.69
N VAL A 268 -12.15 2.85 -7.44
CA VAL A 268 -10.80 3.34 -7.09
C VAL A 268 -9.71 2.49 -7.75
N TRP A 269 -9.86 1.17 -7.70
CA TRP A 269 -8.95 0.24 -8.32
C TRP A 269 -8.82 0.50 -9.82
N ASN A 270 -9.94 0.63 -10.54
CA ASN A 270 -9.92 0.94 -11.97
C ASN A 270 -9.25 2.29 -12.26
N GLN A 271 -9.42 3.30 -11.40
CA GLN A 271 -8.71 4.58 -11.54
C GLN A 271 -7.21 4.49 -11.27
N ILE A 272 -6.78 3.62 -10.35
CA ILE A 272 -5.37 3.30 -10.12
C ILE A 272 -4.78 2.64 -11.37
N ILE A 273 -5.43 1.61 -11.92
CA ILE A 273 -4.97 0.90 -13.12
C ILE A 273 -4.91 1.84 -14.33
N ASN A 274 -5.94 2.67 -14.54
CA ASN A 274 -5.93 3.68 -15.60
C ASN A 274 -4.78 4.70 -15.42
N SER A 275 -4.42 5.02 -14.18
CA SER A 275 -3.31 5.94 -13.91
C SER A 275 -1.97 5.29 -14.25
N PHE A 276 -1.75 4.02 -13.88
CA PHE A 276 -0.57 3.26 -14.32
C PHE A 276 -0.47 3.15 -15.83
N ARG A 277 -1.59 2.96 -16.53
CA ARG A 277 -1.61 2.96 -17.99
C ARG A 277 -1.21 4.31 -18.57
N SER A 278 -1.70 5.42 -18.00
CA SER A 278 -1.35 6.78 -18.42
C SER A 278 0.10 7.18 -18.09
N GLU A 279 0.73 6.46 -17.15
CA GLU A 279 2.14 6.59 -16.79
C GLU A 279 3.05 5.69 -17.62
N ASP A 280 2.48 4.86 -18.48
CA ASP A 280 3.17 3.87 -19.30
C ASP A 280 3.83 2.74 -18.49
N LEU A 281 3.39 2.53 -17.24
CA LEU A 281 3.89 1.46 -16.37
C LEU A 281 3.31 0.08 -16.72
N ILE A 282 2.17 0.05 -17.41
CA ILE A 282 1.49 -1.20 -17.83
C ILE A 282 1.07 -1.10 -19.29
N SER A 283 1.03 -2.24 -19.97
CA SER A 283 0.52 -2.39 -21.34
C SER A 283 -1.01 -2.35 -21.40
N ASN A 284 -1.60 -2.21 -22.60
CA ASN A 284 -3.06 -2.31 -22.76
C ASN A 284 -3.57 -3.69 -22.31
N ARG A 285 -2.83 -4.76 -22.65
CA ARG A 285 -3.18 -6.13 -22.25
C ARG A 285 -3.19 -6.28 -20.72
N GLU A 286 -2.18 -5.76 -20.02
CA GLU A 286 -2.14 -5.83 -18.55
C GLU A 286 -3.24 -5.00 -17.90
N MET A 287 -3.56 -3.83 -18.46
CA MET A 287 -4.72 -3.04 -18.02
C MET A 287 -6.01 -3.86 -18.07
N ASP A 288 -6.28 -4.55 -19.18
CA ASP A 288 -7.49 -5.39 -19.31
C ASP A 288 -7.52 -6.56 -18.32
N LEU A 289 -6.35 -7.13 -18.00
CA LEU A 289 -6.25 -8.22 -17.04
C LEU A 289 -6.49 -7.76 -15.60
N MET A 290 -6.16 -6.51 -15.29
CA MET A 290 -6.22 -5.94 -13.95
C MET A 290 -7.49 -5.17 -13.66
N THR A 291 -8.23 -4.72 -14.67
CA THR A 291 -9.49 -3.98 -14.47
C THR A 291 -10.59 -4.87 -13.88
N MET A 292 -11.38 -4.27 -13.00
CA MET A 292 -12.61 -4.87 -12.45
C MET A 292 -13.79 -4.46 -13.32
N PRO A 293 -14.47 -5.39 -14.01
CA PRO A 293 -15.65 -5.04 -14.79
C PRO A 293 -16.76 -4.50 -13.89
N MET A 294 -17.22 -3.30 -14.21
CA MET A 294 -18.43 -2.72 -13.63
C MET A 294 -19.56 -2.99 -14.63
N SER A 295 -20.32 -4.07 -14.47
CA SER A 295 -21.38 -4.40 -15.42
C SER A 295 -22.52 -3.39 -15.34
N LEU A 296 -22.82 -2.69 -16.44
CA LEU A 296 -24.00 -1.83 -16.58
C LEU A 296 -25.31 -2.62 -16.79
N GLU A 297 -25.24 -3.90 -17.18
CA GLU A 297 -26.42 -4.69 -17.60
C GLU A 297 -26.83 -5.83 -16.65
N TYR A 298 -26.10 -6.07 -15.55
CA TYR A 298 -26.45 -7.12 -14.59
C TYR A 298 -27.10 -6.55 -13.34
N ARG A 299 -28.41 -6.80 -13.19
CA ARG A 299 -29.19 -6.58 -11.97
C ARG A 299 -28.78 -7.45 -10.78
N SER A 300 -27.83 -8.38 -10.96
CA SER A 300 -27.28 -9.18 -9.87
C SER A 300 -26.00 -8.51 -9.40
N GLY A 301 -26.03 -7.88 -8.22
CA GLY A 301 -24.93 -7.11 -7.60
C GLY A 301 -23.65 -7.88 -7.26
N SER A 302 -23.26 -8.89 -8.05
CA SER A 302 -22.01 -9.64 -7.91
C SER A 302 -20.91 -8.98 -8.76
N ILE A 303 -19.93 -8.37 -8.11
CA ILE A 303 -18.75 -7.83 -8.78
C ILE A 303 -17.88 -8.95 -9.35
N ARG A 304 -17.38 -8.75 -10.57
CA ARG A 304 -16.43 -9.67 -11.21
C ARG A 304 -15.00 -9.32 -10.80
N TRP A 305 -14.25 -10.35 -10.41
CA TRP A 305 -12.84 -10.19 -10.05
C TRP A 305 -11.95 -9.98 -11.29
N PRO A 306 -10.80 -9.29 -11.17
CA PRO A 306 -9.83 -9.14 -12.25
C PRO A 306 -9.32 -10.47 -12.80
N LEU A 307 -9.03 -10.53 -14.11
CA LEU A 307 -8.60 -11.76 -14.78
C LEU A 307 -7.24 -12.27 -14.28
N PHE A 308 -6.34 -11.38 -13.85
CA PHE A 308 -5.03 -11.78 -13.33
C PHE A 308 -5.10 -12.62 -12.03
N LEU A 309 -6.26 -12.67 -11.37
CA LEU A 309 -6.54 -13.56 -10.23
C LEU A 309 -7.22 -14.87 -10.65
N VAL A 310 -7.97 -14.83 -11.75
CA VAL A 310 -8.99 -15.81 -12.11
C VAL A 310 -8.53 -16.75 -13.24
N ALA A 311 -7.76 -16.26 -14.21
CA ALA A 311 -7.43 -17.00 -15.45
C ALA A 311 -6.79 -18.37 -15.20
N LYS A 312 -5.71 -18.43 -14.40
CA LYS A 312 -5.06 -19.71 -14.06
C LYS A 312 -5.97 -20.66 -13.27
N LYS A 313 -6.91 -20.11 -12.49
CA LYS A 313 -7.85 -20.91 -11.69
C LYS A 313 -8.91 -21.57 -12.54
N PHE A 314 -9.29 -20.95 -13.65
CA PHE A 314 -10.22 -21.54 -14.62
C PHE A 314 -9.64 -22.82 -15.24
N SER A 315 -8.44 -22.75 -15.84
CA SER A 315 -7.81 -23.93 -16.45
C SER A 315 -7.60 -25.06 -15.43
N THR A 316 -7.11 -24.71 -14.24
CA THR A 316 -6.94 -25.68 -13.13
C THR A 316 -8.27 -26.33 -12.74
N SER A 317 -9.39 -25.61 -12.82
CA SER A 317 -10.72 -26.16 -12.50
C SER A 317 -11.25 -27.10 -13.58
N VAL A 318 -10.92 -26.84 -14.84
CA VAL A 318 -11.26 -27.71 -15.97
C VAL A 318 -10.50 -29.03 -15.84
N ASP A 319 -9.19 -28.97 -15.62
CA ASP A 319 -8.34 -30.16 -15.42
C ASP A 319 -8.77 -30.96 -14.18
N MET A 320 -9.16 -30.26 -13.12
CA MET A 320 -9.68 -30.88 -11.90
C MET A 320 -11.00 -31.59 -12.15
N ALA A 321 -11.92 -31.00 -12.93
CA ALA A 321 -13.23 -31.59 -13.22
C ALA A 321 -13.12 -32.81 -14.15
N ALA A 322 -12.25 -32.76 -15.15
CA ALA A 322 -12.03 -33.86 -16.09
C ALA A 322 -11.49 -35.12 -15.38
N ASN A 323 -10.56 -34.96 -14.45
CA ASN A 323 -9.90 -36.08 -13.76
C ASN A 323 -10.57 -36.49 -12.42
N PHE A 324 -11.77 -35.98 -12.14
CA PHE A 324 -12.39 -36.17 -10.82
C PHE A 324 -13.15 -37.50 -10.70
N THR A 325 -12.71 -38.37 -9.79
CA THR A 325 -13.28 -39.72 -9.59
C THR A 325 -14.18 -39.84 -8.33
N GLY A 326 -14.96 -38.80 -8.01
CA GLY A 326 -15.80 -38.76 -6.80
C GLY A 326 -17.23 -38.24 -7.03
N ASN A 327 -17.94 -37.90 -5.94
CA ASN A 327 -19.29 -37.34 -6.03
C ASN A 327 -19.27 -35.84 -6.38
N SER A 328 -20.26 -35.36 -7.15
CA SER A 328 -20.42 -33.96 -7.58
C SER A 328 -20.40 -32.98 -6.40
N ALA A 329 -20.98 -33.34 -5.26
CA ALA A 329 -21.02 -32.51 -4.06
C ALA A 329 -19.61 -32.27 -3.49
N GLN A 330 -18.73 -33.27 -3.57
CA GLN A 330 -17.33 -33.14 -3.14
C GLN A 330 -16.55 -32.27 -4.11
N LEU A 331 -16.81 -32.38 -5.43
CA LEU A 331 -16.22 -31.50 -6.44
C LEU A 331 -16.62 -30.03 -6.17
N PHE A 332 -17.91 -29.77 -5.95
CA PHE A 332 -18.38 -28.43 -5.60
C PHE A 332 -17.77 -27.89 -4.31
N GLN A 333 -17.59 -28.73 -3.29
CA GLN A 333 -16.94 -28.31 -2.04
C GLN A 333 -15.46 -27.97 -2.25
N ARG A 334 -14.74 -28.72 -3.10
CA ARG A 334 -13.35 -28.41 -3.48
C ARG A 334 -13.25 -27.11 -4.27
N ILE A 335 -14.15 -26.90 -5.24
CA ILE A 335 -14.21 -25.66 -6.02
C ILE A 335 -14.53 -24.46 -5.12
N LYS A 336 -15.47 -24.59 -4.19
CA LYS A 336 -15.85 -23.52 -3.26
C LYS A 336 -14.78 -23.21 -2.21
N LYS A 337 -13.81 -24.11 -1.97
CA LYS A 337 -12.70 -23.84 -1.06
C LYS A 337 -11.80 -22.71 -1.57
N ASP A 338 -11.68 -22.55 -2.88
CA ASP A 338 -10.95 -21.44 -3.50
C ASP A 338 -11.94 -20.36 -3.95
N ASN A 339 -11.90 -19.20 -3.28
CA ASN A 339 -12.79 -18.07 -3.55
C ASN A 339 -12.77 -17.64 -5.03
N TYR A 340 -11.64 -17.77 -5.73
CA TYR A 340 -11.51 -17.33 -7.11
C TYR A 340 -11.93 -18.40 -8.13
N MET A 341 -11.82 -19.68 -7.79
CA MET A 341 -12.11 -20.78 -8.71
C MET A 341 -13.59 -20.82 -9.07
N PHE A 342 -14.48 -20.73 -8.07
CA PHE A 342 -15.91 -20.66 -8.32
C PHE A 342 -16.29 -19.41 -9.12
N CYS A 343 -15.68 -18.25 -8.81
CA CYS A 343 -15.89 -17.02 -9.58
C CYS A 343 -15.43 -17.15 -11.03
N ALA A 344 -14.34 -17.89 -11.30
CA ALA A 344 -13.83 -18.15 -12.65
C ALA A 344 -14.84 -18.89 -13.52
N ILE A 345 -15.37 -19.99 -12.97
CA ILE A 345 -16.36 -20.83 -13.64
C ILE A 345 -17.64 -20.03 -13.89
N ASN A 346 -18.10 -19.28 -12.90
CA ASN A 346 -19.30 -18.46 -13.03
C ASN A 346 -19.13 -17.33 -14.05
N ASP A 347 -17.94 -16.70 -14.11
CA ASP A 347 -17.64 -15.66 -15.10
C ASP A 347 -17.61 -16.23 -16.52
N PHE A 348 -16.98 -17.40 -16.74
CA PHE A 348 -17.03 -18.10 -18.03
C PHE A 348 -18.48 -18.43 -18.42
N TYR A 349 -19.25 -19.04 -17.52
CA TYR A 349 -20.64 -19.42 -17.77
C TYR A 349 -21.51 -18.22 -18.18
N GLU A 350 -21.44 -17.12 -17.44
CA GLU A 350 -22.24 -15.91 -17.73
C GLU A 350 -21.75 -15.16 -18.97
N LEU A 351 -20.43 -15.16 -19.26
CA LEU A 351 -19.89 -14.60 -20.50
C LEU A 351 -20.37 -15.38 -21.71
N THR A 352 -20.25 -16.70 -21.68
CA THR A 352 -20.67 -17.59 -22.77
C THR A 352 -22.16 -17.48 -23.04
N LYS A 353 -22.98 -17.47 -21.97
CA LYS A 353 -24.43 -17.27 -22.08
C LYS A 353 -24.78 -15.91 -22.69
N SER A 354 -24.10 -14.84 -22.27
CA SER A 354 -24.31 -13.50 -22.83
C SER A 354 -23.93 -13.44 -24.30
N ILE A 355 -22.75 -13.94 -24.65
CA ILE A 355 -22.24 -13.96 -26.03
C ILE A 355 -23.18 -14.76 -26.93
N PHE A 356 -23.62 -15.96 -26.54
CA PHE A 356 -24.58 -16.74 -27.34
C PHE A 356 -25.92 -16.03 -27.53
N ARG A 357 -26.43 -15.36 -26.49
CA ARG A 357 -27.67 -14.59 -26.59
C ARG A 357 -27.60 -13.47 -27.63
N PHE A 358 -26.43 -12.83 -27.77
CA PHE A 358 -26.21 -11.76 -28.76
C PHE A 358 -25.81 -12.29 -30.15
N LEU A 359 -25.05 -13.38 -30.20
CA LEU A 359 -24.50 -13.95 -31.44
C LEU A 359 -25.56 -14.72 -32.24
N VAL A 360 -26.46 -15.45 -31.57
CA VAL A 360 -27.46 -16.30 -32.21
C VAL A 360 -28.77 -15.55 -32.42
N ILE A 361 -29.24 -15.47 -33.67
CA ILE A 361 -30.50 -14.82 -34.05
C ILE A 361 -31.63 -15.84 -34.16
N GLY A 362 -31.36 -17.03 -34.70
CA GLY A 362 -32.38 -18.05 -34.98
C GLY A 362 -33.12 -18.55 -33.74
N ASP A 363 -34.46 -18.67 -33.85
CA ASP A 363 -35.33 -19.01 -32.72
C ASP A 363 -35.26 -20.51 -32.34
N VAL A 364 -34.94 -21.38 -33.29
CA VAL A 364 -34.68 -22.80 -33.03
C VAL A 364 -33.38 -22.95 -32.25
N GLU A 365 -32.31 -22.33 -32.75
CA GLU A 365 -30.98 -22.38 -32.15
C GLU A 365 -30.97 -21.75 -30.74
N LYS A 366 -31.69 -20.65 -30.53
CA LYS A 366 -31.90 -20.07 -29.19
C LYS A 366 -32.60 -21.03 -28.23
N ARG A 367 -33.61 -21.78 -28.69
CA ARG A 367 -34.33 -22.76 -27.85
C ARG A 367 -33.41 -23.91 -27.46
N VAL A 368 -32.65 -24.46 -28.40
CA VAL A 368 -31.66 -25.53 -28.13
C VAL A 368 -30.62 -25.06 -27.11
N ILE A 369 -30.02 -23.88 -27.32
CA ILE A 369 -29.04 -23.31 -26.38
C ILE A 369 -29.68 -23.08 -25.00
N ALA A 370 -30.91 -22.56 -24.95
CA ALA A 370 -31.62 -22.34 -23.68
C ALA A 370 -31.92 -23.66 -22.95
N ALA A 371 -32.23 -24.73 -23.67
CA ALA A 371 -32.45 -26.06 -23.12
C ALA A 371 -31.18 -26.64 -22.51
N ILE A 372 -30.05 -26.55 -23.20
CA ILE A 372 -28.74 -26.98 -22.68
C ILE A 372 -28.41 -26.23 -21.39
N PHE A 373 -28.54 -24.90 -21.38
CA PHE A 373 -28.30 -24.11 -20.16
C PHE A 373 -29.28 -24.44 -19.02
N ALA A 374 -30.52 -24.82 -19.35
CA ALA A 374 -31.51 -25.24 -18.36
C ALA A 374 -31.14 -26.61 -17.74
N GLU A 375 -30.69 -27.57 -18.54
CA GLU A 375 -30.28 -28.89 -18.06
C GLU A 375 -29.01 -28.81 -17.21
N ILE A 376 -28.02 -27.98 -17.62
CA ILE A 376 -26.84 -27.68 -16.80
C ILE A 376 -27.28 -27.11 -15.44
N LYS A 377 -28.19 -26.13 -15.43
CA LYS A 377 -28.67 -25.52 -14.19
C LYS A 377 -29.40 -26.52 -13.28
N LYS A 378 -30.22 -27.39 -13.86
CA LYS A 378 -30.94 -28.46 -13.15
C LYS A 378 -29.96 -29.47 -12.54
N SER A 379 -28.94 -29.87 -13.28
CA SER A 379 -27.88 -30.78 -12.83
C SER A 379 -27.06 -30.20 -11.68
N ILE A 380 -26.80 -28.88 -11.71
CA ILE A 380 -26.13 -28.16 -10.60
C ILE A 380 -27.02 -28.14 -9.35
N GLN A 381 -28.33 -27.88 -9.50
CA GLN A 381 -29.28 -27.84 -8.39
C GLN A 381 -29.45 -29.21 -7.72
N ASN A 382 -29.53 -30.27 -8.53
CA ASN A 382 -29.69 -31.64 -8.06
C ASN A 382 -28.38 -32.28 -7.58
N SER A 383 -27.24 -31.60 -7.73
CA SER A 383 -25.91 -32.17 -7.49
C SER A 383 -25.71 -33.49 -8.26
N SER A 384 -26.10 -33.54 -9.53
CA SER A 384 -25.97 -34.71 -10.39
C SER A 384 -25.06 -34.47 -11.61
N LEU A 385 -24.31 -33.35 -11.63
CA LEU A 385 -23.47 -32.94 -12.76
C LEU A 385 -22.54 -34.03 -13.33
N LEU A 386 -21.92 -34.86 -12.49
CA LEU A 386 -21.01 -35.95 -12.94
C LEU A 386 -21.75 -37.19 -13.45
N VAL A 387 -23.05 -37.30 -13.14
CA VAL A 387 -23.93 -38.36 -13.62
C VAL A 387 -24.56 -37.97 -14.96
N ASP A 388 -24.97 -36.70 -15.07
CA ASP A 388 -25.67 -36.19 -16.24
C ASP A 388 -24.71 -35.80 -17.38
N PHE A 389 -23.46 -35.45 -17.06
CA PHE A 389 -22.43 -35.05 -18.02
C PHE A 389 -21.11 -35.82 -17.85
N LYS A 390 -20.60 -36.36 -18.95
CA LYS A 390 -19.24 -36.92 -19.05
C LYS A 390 -18.21 -35.80 -19.08
N MET A 391 -17.37 -35.71 -18.05
CA MET A 391 -16.38 -34.64 -17.91
C MET A 391 -15.08 -34.88 -18.69
N ASP A 392 -14.86 -36.09 -19.21
CA ASP A 392 -13.63 -36.43 -19.95
C ASP A 392 -13.43 -35.57 -21.20
N HIS A 393 -14.53 -35.16 -21.84
CA HIS A 393 -14.53 -34.31 -23.04
C HIS A 393 -14.56 -32.81 -22.73
N LEU A 394 -14.59 -32.40 -21.45
CA LEU A 394 -14.63 -30.99 -21.07
C LEU A 394 -13.39 -30.19 -21.53
N PRO A 395 -12.15 -30.71 -21.46
CA PRO A 395 -10.99 -29.99 -21.98
C PRO A 395 -11.10 -29.73 -23.49
N LEU A 396 -11.55 -30.73 -24.27
CA LEU A 396 -11.76 -30.59 -25.72
C LEU A 396 -12.80 -29.52 -26.04
N LEU A 397 -13.87 -29.45 -25.25
CA LEU A 397 -14.88 -28.40 -25.38
C LEU A 397 -14.27 -27.01 -25.11
N VAL A 398 -13.44 -26.87 -24.08
CA VAL A 398 -12.77 -25.60 -23.74
C VAL A 398 -11.82 -25.17 -24.85
N ASP A 399 -11.10 -26.10 -25.48
CA ASP A 399 -10.25 -25.81 -26.64
C ASP A 399 -11.05 -25.29 -27.84
N LYS A 400 -12.26 -25.83 -28.08
CA LYS A 400 -13.19 -25.30 -29.11
C LYS A 400 -13.64 -23.88 -28.76
N PHE A 401 -13.92 -23.61 -27.48
CA PHE A 401 -14.24 -22.25 -27.02
C PHE A 401 -13.07 -21.28 -27.13
N GLU A 402 -11.82 -21.74 -26.94
CA GLU A 402 -10.61 -20.95 -27.14
C GLU A 402 -10.52 -20.48 -28.60
N ARG A 403 -10.70 -21.40 -29.55
CA ARG A 403 -10.73 -21.08 -30.98
C ARG A 403 -11.90 -20.17 -31.37
N LEU A 404 -13.08 -20.38 -30.80
CA LEU A 404 -14.22 -19.49 -31.00
C LEU A 404 -13.91 -18.07 -30.50
N ALA A 405 -13.33 -17.94 -29.31
CA ALA A 405 -12.97 -16.64 -28.74
C ALA A 405 -11.93 -15.90 -29.58
N GLU A 406 -10.95 -16.60 -30.17
CA GLU A 406 -9.97 -16.04 -31.10
C GLU A 406 -10.62 -15.44 -32.36
N ILE A 407 -11.52 -16.19 -32.98
CA ILE A 407 -12.21 -15.74 -34.18
C ILE A 407 -13.10 -14.54 -33.87
N LEU A 408 -13.87 -14.61 -32.77
CA LEU A 408 -14.72 -13.51 -32.31
C LEU A 408 -13.91 -12.26 -31.95
N TYR A 409 -12.70 -12.41 -31.40
CA TYR A 409 -11.81 -11.30 -31.10
C TYR A 409 -11.27 -10.61 -32.36
N SER A 410 -10.94 -11.38 -33.40
CA SER A 410 -10.48 -10.83 -34.68
C SER A 410 -11.59 -10.12 -35.47
N ASN A 411 -12.85 -10.55 -35.29
CA ASN A 411 -14.07 -9.98 -35.88
C ASN A 411 -13.98 -9.72 -37.40
N LYS A 412 -13.32 -10.61 -38.15
CA LYS A 412 -13.20 -10.51 -39.62
C LYS A 412 -14.38 -11.19 -40.30
N GLN A 413 -15.03 -10.50 -41.25
CA GLN A 413 -16.21 -11.02 -41.96
C GLN A 413 -15.93 -12.35 -42.72
N SER A 414 -14.70 -12.56 -43.18
CA SER A 414 -14.29 -13.78 -43.89
C SER A 414 -14.43 -15.07 -43.05
N LEU A 415 -14.48 -14.94 -41.72
CA LEU A 415 -14.51 -16.08 -40.80
C LEU A 415 -15.93 -16.50 -40.40
N GLN A 416 -16.97 -15.93 -41.01
CA GLN A 416 -18.36 -16.21 -40.66
C GLN A 416 -18.71 -17.69 -40.78
N TYR A 417 -18.25 -18.36 -41.84
CA TYR A 417 -18.48 -19.79 -42.05
C TYR A 417 -17.78 -20.66 -41.00
N GLU A 418 -16.56 -20.29 -40.61
CA GLU A 418 -15.79 -20.98 -39.56
C GLU A 418 -16.46 -20.84 -38.19
N VAL A 419 -17.05 -19.68 -37.88
CA VAL A 419 -17.86 -19.48 -36.67
C VAL A 419 -19.07 -20.41 -36.67
N THR A 420 -19.79 -20.54 -37.79
CA THR A 420 -20.96 -21.42 -37.90
C THR A 420 -20.58 -22.88 -37.63
N ILE A 421 -19.51 -23.37 -38.26
CA ILE A 421 -19.02 -24.74 -38.06
C ILE A 421 -18.62 -24.97 -36.60
N LEU A 422 -17.87 -24.04 -36.01
CA LEU A 422 -17.43 -24.18 -34.61
C LEU A 422 -18.61 -24.14 -33.63
N LEU A 423 -19.64 -23.33 -33.91
CA LEU A 423 -20.85 -23.32 -33.09
C LEU A 423 -21.61 -24.64 -33.18
N GLN A 424 -21.73 -25.22 -34.37
CA GLN A 424 -22.29 -26.57 -34.56
C GLN A 424 -21.48 -27.59 -33.77
N ASP A 425 -20.16 -27.62 -33.96
CA ASP A 425 -19.25 -28.57 -33.34
C ASP A 425 -19.23 -28.46 -31.80
N ILE A 426 -19.39 -27.25 -31.24
CA ILE A 426 -19.56 -27.05 -29.79
C ILE A 426 -20.87 -27.65 -29.29
N ILE A 427 -21.97 -27.45 -30.02
CA ILE A 427 -23.30 -27.96 -29.63
C ILE A 427 -23.34 -29.48 -29.79
N ASP A 428 -22.77 -30.02 -30.87
CA ASP A 428 -22.70 -31.45 -31.13
C ASP A 428 -21.86 -32.17 -30.08
N THR A 429 -20.70 -31.65 -29.69
CA THR A 429 -19.93 -32.22 -28.57
C THR A 429 -20.67 -32.14 -27.23
N LEU A 430 -21.42 -31.06 -26.99
CA LEU A 430 -22.24 -30.97 -25.77
C LEU A 430 -23.37 -32.01 -25.74
N ILE A 431 -24.05 -32.24 -26.86
CA ILE A 431 -25.21 -33.13 -26.96
C ILE A 431 -24.80 -34.60 -27.11
N GLN A 432 -23.86 -34.91 -28.00
CA GLN A 432 -23.49 -36.28 -28.36
C GLN A 432 -22.39 -36.86 -27.47
N ASP A 433 -21.37 -36.06 -27.15
CA ASP A 433 -20.18 -36.57 -26.44
C ASP A 433 -20.28 -36.39 -24.92
N MET A 434 -20.91 -35.31 -24.45
CA MET A 434 -20.97 -34.98 -23.02
C MET A 434 -22.27 -35.37 -22.32
N LEU A 435 -23.45 -35.12 -22.90
CA LEU A 435 -24.74 -35.43 -22.27
C LEU A 435 -25.00 -36.94 -22.23
N VAL A 436 -25.33 -37.48 -21.05
CA VAL A 436 -25.66 -38.90 -20.88
C VAL A 436 -27.08 -39.21 -21.34
N ASP A 437 -28.04 -38.31 -21.06
CA ASP A 437 -29.42 -38.39 -21.55
C ASP A 437 -29.74 -37.21 -22.50
N ALA A 438 -29.40 -37.40 -23.76
CA ALA A 438 -29.63 -36.41 -24.81
C ALA A 438 -31.10 -36.32 -25.28
N GLN A 439 -31.98 -37.24 -24.85
CA GLN A 439 -33.33 -37.40 -25.41
C GLN A 439 -34.19 -36.15 -25.18
N SER A 440 -34.10 -35.54 -24.00
CA SER A 440 -34.83 -34.30 -23.67
C SER A 440 -34.49 -33.10 -24.56
N VAL A 441 -33.25 -33.02 -25.07
CA VAL A 441 -32.78 -31.95 -25.96
C VAL A 441 -33.04 -32.31 -27.42
N LEU A 442 -32.87 -33.58 -27.79
CA LEU A 442 -33.16 -34.12 -29.13
C LEU A 442 -34.65 -34.01 -29.49
N ASP A 443 -35.55 -34.21 -28.53
CA ASP A 443 -37.00 -34.05 -28.74
C ASP A 443 -37.38 -32.60 -29.08
N GLN A 444 -36.69 -31.61 -28.50
CA GLN A 444 -36.91 -30.20 -28.86
C GLN A 444 -36.40 -29.87 -30.26
N ILE A 445 -35.28 -30.48 -30.68
CA ILE A 445 -34.75 -30.36 -32.05
C ILE A 445 -35.77 -30.95 -33.04
N ASN A 446 -36.26 -32.17 -32.78
CA ASN A 446 -37.20 -32.87 -33.65
C ASN A 446 -38.60 -32.20 -33.69
N SER A 447 -39.05 -31.59 -32.58
CA SER A 447 -40.33 -30.84 -32.54
C SER A 447 -40.34 -29.55 -33.38
N SER A 448 -39.17 -29.11 -33.85
CA SER A 448 -38.99 -27.87 -34.62
C SER A 448 -38.75 -28.11 -36.12
N GLU A 449 -38.91 -29.35 -36.59
CA GLU A 449 -38.79 -29.74 -37.99
C GLU A 449 -39.90 -29.12 -38.85
N THR A 450 -39.67 -27.93 -39.39
CA THR A 450 -40.36 -27.52 -40.63
C THR A 450 -39.71 -28.26 -41.80
N LEU A 451 -40.35 -29.34 -42.24
CA LEU A 451 -40.08 -29.98 -43.52
C LEU A 451 -40.32 -28.95 -44.63
N ILE A 452 -39.26 -28.51 -45.31
CA ILE A 452 -39.37 -27.64 -46.48
C ILE A 452 -39.54 -28.55 -47.70
N SER A 453 -40.64 -28.43 -48.41
CA SER A 453 -40.84 -29.07 -49.71
C SER A 453 -40.22 -28.20 -50.81
N ASP A 454 -39.29 -28.76 -51.58
CA ASP A 454 -38.95 -28.17 -52.87
C ASP A 454 -40.14 -28.35 -53.82
N ASN A 455 -40.45 -27.28 -54.58
CA ASN A 455 -41.63 -27.22 -55.46
C ASN A 455 -41.47 -28.06 -56.74
N ASP A 456 -40.38 -28.81 -56.90
CA ASP A 456 -40.13 -29.74 -57.99
C ASP A 456 -39.71 -31.09 -57.41
N GLY A 457 -40.59 -32.08 -57.51
CA GLY A 457 -40.52 -33.37 -56.82
C GLY A 457 -39.43 -34.34 -57.31
N ALA A 458 -38.16 -33.96 -57.19
CA ALA A 458 -37.04 -34.83 -57.48
C ALA A 458 -35.87 -34.67 -56.49
N PHE A 459 -35.77 -35.65 -55.57
CA PHE A 459 -34.64 -35.98 -54.67
C PHE A 459 -34.40 -35.17 -53.38
N ASN A 460 -34.30 -35.96 -52.29
CA ASN A 460 -33.65 -35.75 -50.98
C ASN A 460 -34.16 -34.64 -50.03
N TYR A 461 -34.83 -35.09 -48.96
CA TYR A 461 -34.97 -34.34 -47.71
C TYR A 461 -33.58 -34.10 -47.12
N TYR A 462 -32.99 -32.92 -47.33
CA TYR A 462 -31.80 -32.53 -46.58
C TYR A 462 -32.23 -32.01 -45.21
N LYS A 463 -31.79 -32.68 -44.14
CA LYS A 463 -31.88 -32.15 -42.78
C LYS A 463 -30.89 -30.99 -42.70
N PRO A 464 -31.33 -29.72 -42.63
CA PRO A 464 -30.37 -28.65 -42.50
C PRO A 464 -29.68 -28.75 -41.15
N GLU A 465 -28.36 -28.74 -41.16
CA GLU A 465 -27.57 -28.71 -39.94
C GLU A 465 -27.93 -27.44 -39.12
N LEU A 466 -27.88 -27.55 -37.80
CA LEU A 466 -28.15 -26.45 -36.87
C LEU A 466 -27.28 -25.23 -37.28
N PHE A 467 -27.78 -24.00 -37.32
CA PHE A 467 -27.03 -22.81 -37.82
C PHE A 467 -26.71 -22.73 -39.34
N ALA A 468 -27.03 -23.74 -40.16
CA ALA A 468 -26.86 -23.62 -41.62
C ALA A 468 -27.75 -22.50 -42.20
N SER A 469 -27.17 -21.64 -43.05
CA SER A 469 -27.89 -20.56 -43.73
C SER A 469 -28.62 -21.11 -44.96
N ILE A 470 -29.91 -21.40 -44.81
CA ILE A 470 -30.76 -21.94 -45.90
C ILE A 470 -31.36 -20.81 -46.76
N SER A 471 -31.31 -19.55 -46.28
CA SER A 471 -31.76 -18.37 -47.01
C SER A 471 -30.78 -17.21 -46.80
N SER A 472 -30.92 -16.12 -47.56
CA SER A 472 -30.10 -14.89 -47.52
C SER A 472 -30.06 -14.18 -46.15
N ILE A 473 -30.61 -14.78 -45.11
CA ILE A 473 -30.62 -14.33 -43.72
C ILE A 473 -29.69 -15.25 -42.92
N SER A 474 -28.50 -14.73 -42.57
CA SER A 474 -27.61 -15.42 -41.65
C SER A 474 -28.27 -15.56 -40.27
N LYS A 475 -28.25 -16.77 -39.72
CA LYS A 475 -28.79 -17.06 -38.38
C LYS A 475 -27.89 -16.57 -37.25
N ILE A 476 -26.73 -16.01 -37.59
CA ILE A 476 -25.67 -15.55 -36.69
C ILE A 476 -25.39 -14.07 -36.97
N ARG A 477 -25.33 -13.26 -35.90
CA ARG A 477 -24.92 -11.84 -35.95
C ARG A 477 -23.40 -11.73 -35.95
N PHE A 478 -22.77 -11.96 -37.10
CA PHE A 478 -21.33 -11.80 -37.28
C PHE A 478 -21.00 -11.18 -38.64
N PRO A 479 -20.12 -10.16 -38.72
CA PRO A 479 -19.41 -9.49 -37.63
C PRO A 479 -20.34 -8.61 -36.78
N PHE A 480 -20.01 -8.43 -35.50
CA PHE A 480 -20.77 -7.53 -34.62
C PHE A 480 -20.20 -6.10 -34.66
N PRO A 481 -20.99 -5.07 -34.27
CA PRO A 481 -20.55 -3.67 -34.34
C PRO A 481 -19.22 -3.42 -33.61
N ALA A 482 -18.37 -2.55 -34.18
CA ALA A 482 -17.02 -2.28 -33.69
C ALA A 482 -16.97 -1.66 -32.27
N SER A 483 -18.09 -1.12 -31.80
CA SER A 483 -18.30 -0.56 -30.45
C SER A 483 -19.50 -1.22 -29.78
N GLY A 484 -19.34 -1.63 -28.52
CA GLY A 484 -20.42 -2.18 -27.72
C GLY A 484 -19.96 -3.08 -26.57
N PRO A 485 -20.85 -3.39 -25.61
CA PRO A 485 -20.55 -4.22 -24.45
C PRO A 485 -20.12 -5.65 -24.86
N LEU A 486 -20.62 -6.14 -26.00
CA LEU A 486 -20.26 -7.46 -26.54
C LEU A 486 -18.76 -7.58 -26.85
N LYS A 487 -18.13 -6.51 -27.37
CA LYS A 487 -16.69 -6.52 -27.68
C LYS A 487 -15.85 -6.68 -26.41
N GLU A 488 -16.24 -5.99 -25.33
CA GLU A 488 -15.58 -6.11 -24.04
C GLU A 488 -15.79 -7.50 -23.43
N GLN A 489 -16.99 -8.07 -23.57
CA GLN A 489 -17.28 -9.44 -23.13
C GLN A 489 -16.46 -10.48 -23.89
N VAL A 490 -16.38 -10.38 -25.22
CA VAL A 490 -15.56 -11.26 -26.07
C VAL A 490 -14.08 -11.11 -25.72
N LYS A 491 -13.58 -9.87 -25.58
CA LYS A 491 -12.20 -9.60 -25.16
C LYS A 491 -11.90 -10.22 -23.79
N ARG A 492 -12.83 -10.11 -22.84
CA ARG A 492 -12.70 -10.73 -21.51
C ARG A 492 -12.67 -12.25 -21.60
N LEU A 493 -13.54 -12.86 -22.40
CA LEU A 493 -13.57 -14.32 -22.61
C LEU A 493 -12.25 -14.80 -23.21
N TYR A 494 -11.79 -14.15 -24.28
CA TYR A 494 -10.51 -14.44 -24.92
C TYR A 494 -9.33 -14.36 -23.94
N LEU A 495 -9.27 -13.29 -23.13
CA LEU A 495 -8.22 -13.16 -22.13
C LEU A 495 -8.32 -14.18 -20.98
N LEU A 496 -9.54 -14.60 -20.60
CA LEU A 496 -9.74 -15.62 -19.58
C LEU A 496 -9.17 -16.98 -20.03
N LEU A 497 -9.37 -17.35 -21.29
CA LEU A 497 -8.94 -18.63 -21.86
C LEU A 497 -7.44 -18.66 -22.21
N ASN A 498 -6.91 -17.58 -22.82
CA ASN A 498 -5.55 -17.57 -23.37
C ASN A 498 -4.46 -17.08 -22.38
N THR A 499 -4.82 -16.67 -21.15
CA THR A 499 -3.86 -16.14 -20.16
C THR A 499 -3.43 -17.22 -19.14
N LYS A 500 -2.94 -18.36 -19.64
CA LYS A 500 -2.64 -19.57 -18.84
C LYS A 500 -1.47 -19.39 -17.87
N GLU A 501 -0.31 -18.86 -18.31
CA GLU A 501 0.94 -18.87 -17.49
C GLU A 501 1.40 -17.49 -17.01
N LYS A 502 1.29 -16.45 -17.84
CA LYS A 502 1.81 -15.10 -17.53
C LYS A 502 0.99 -14.31 -16.51
N ALA A 503 -0.22 -14.77 -16.16
CA ALA A 503 -1.07 -14.09 -15.17
C ALA A 503 -0.38 -13.94 -13.79
N ALA A 504 0.53 -14.85 -13.45
CA ALA A 504 1.27 -14.82 -12.20
C ALA A 504 2.31 -13.69 -12.14
N GLU A 505 2.71 -13.12 -13.27
CA GLU A 505 3.74 -12.08 -13.34
C GLU A 505 3.15 -10.69 -13.56
N VAL A 506 1.86 -10.58 -13.86
CA VAL A 506 1.19 -9.30 -14.11
C VAL A 506 1.03 -8.47 -12.82
N PRO A 507 1.40 -7.17 -12.81
CA PRO A 507 2.09 -6.43 -13.88
C PRO A 507 3.60 -6.74 -13.92
N SER A 508 4.16 -6.77 -15.11
CA SER A 508 5.58 -7.06 -15.37
C SER A 508 6.52 -5.98 -14.83
N ASN A 509 6.16 -4.70 -14.99
CA ASN A 509 6.95 -3.57 -14.54
C ASN A 509 7.16 -3.56 -13.00
N SER A 510 8.40 -3.33 -12.59
CA SER A 510 8.80 -3.38 -11.17
C SER A 510 8.23 -2.23 -10.34
N GLU A 511 8.12 -1.03 -10.91
CA GLU A 511 7.57 0.15 -10.25
C GLU A 511 6.06 0.02 -10.04
N ALA A 512 5.32 -0.53 -11.02
CA ALA A 512 3.90 -0.87 -10.87
C ALA A 512 3.69 -1.87 -9.72
N ARG A 513 4.49 -2.94 -9.67
CA ARG A 513 4.45 -3.93 -8.57
C ARG A 513 4.76 -3.29 -7.21
N ARG A 514 5.76 -2.41 -7.15
CA ARG A 514 6.14 -1.69 -5.93
C ARG A 514 4.98 -0.81 -5.44
N ARG A 515 4.37 -0.02 -6.32
CA ARG A 515 3.25 0.88 -5.97
C ARG A 515 2.01 0.12 -5.50
N ILE A 516 1.66 -0.99 -6.16
CA ILE A 516 0.52 -1.84 -5.75
C ILE A 516 0.79 -2.48 -4.39
N SER A 517 1.99 -3.03 -4.19
CA SER A 517 2.38 -3.66 -2.92
C SER A 517 2.40 -2.63 -1.79
N PHE A 518 2.90 -1.42 -2.06
CA PHE A 518 2.89 -0.31 -1.11
C PHE A 518 1.46 0.14 -0.77
N PHE A 519 0.57 0.27 -1.75
CA PHE A 519 -0.84 0.58 -1.55
C PHE A 519 -1.52 -0.48 -0.68
N ALA A 520 -1.36 -1.76 -1.04
CA ALA A 520 -1.92 -2.88 -0.27
C ALA A 520 -1.38 -2.87 1.17
N THR A 521 -0.05 -2.80 1.36
CA THR A 521 0.56 -2.79 2.70
C THR A 521 0.04 -1.63 3.54
N SER A 522 -0.06 -0.43 2.96
CA SER A 522 -0.52 0.76 3.67
C SER A 522 -1.95 0.60 4.22
N LEU A 523 -2.82 -0.12 3.51
CA LEU A 523 -4.17 -0.41 4.00
C LEU A 523 -4.18 -1.35 5.21
N PHE A 524 -3.26 -2.31 5.28
CA PHE A 524 -3.15 -3.24 6.41
C PHE A 524 -2.39 -2.66 7.61
N MET A 525 -1.68 -1.53 7.44
CA MET A 525 -1.08 -0.79 8.55
C MET A 525 -2.15 -0.12 9.43
N ASP A 526 -1.72 0.31 10.62
CA ASP A 526 -2.55 1.12 11.51
C ASP A 526 -2.73 2.53 10.90
N MET A 527 -3.87 2.74 10.23
CA MET A 527 -4.23 4.00 9.58
C MET A 527 -5.47 4.60 10.24
N PRO A 528 -5.47 5.91 10.58
CA PRO A 528 -6.66 6.58 11.10
C PRO A 528 -7.78 6.60 10.05
N ALA A 529 -9.03 6.56 10.52
CA ALA A 529 -10.19 6.66 9.62
C ALA A 529 -10.22 8.03 8.93
N ALA A 530 -10.40 8.02 7.61
CA ALA A 530 -10.46 9.25 6.83
C ALA A 530 -11.73 10.07 7.15
N PRO A 531 -11.61 11.39 7.41
CA PRO A 531 -12.77 12.28 7.46
C PRO A 531 -13.34 12.48 6.06
N LYS A 532 -14.58 12.98 5.95
CA LYS A 532 -15.13 13.42 4.66
C LYS A 532 -14.25 14.52 4.07
N VAL A 533 -14.13 14.60 2.75
CA VAL A 533 -13.29 15.61 2.08
C VAL A 533 -13.68 17.03 2.48
N ARG A 534 -14.99 17.30 2.66
CA ARG A 534 -15.51 18.61 3.13
C ARG A 534 -15.02 19.03 4.53
N SER A 535 -14.57 18.07 5.33
CA SER A 535 -14.08 18.27 6.70
C SER A 535 -12.56 18.11 6.82
N MET A 536 -11.86 17.89 5.71
CA MET A 536 -10.40 17.84 5.72
C MET A 536 -9.82 19.25 5.93
N LEU A 537 -8.76 19.34 6.73
CA LEU A 537 -7.99 20.57 6.86
C LEU A 537 -7.25 20.84 5.56
N SER A 538 -7.35 22.06 5.05
CA SER A 538 -6.56 22.50 3.90
C SER A 538 -5.09 22.63 4.33
N PHE A 539 -4.19 22.02 3.56
CA PHE A 539 -2.76 22.28 3.67
C PHE A 539 -2.26 22.86 2.33
N SER A 540 -1.32 23.79 2.41
CA SER A 540 -0.65 24.37 1.25
C SER A 540 0.85 24.17 1.42
N ILE A 541 1.50 23.71 0.35
CA ILE A 541 2.95 23.54 0.32
C ILE A 541 3.51 24.70 -0.48
N VAL A 542 4.43 25.46 0.12
CA VAL A 542 5.23 26.47 -0.58
C VAL A 542 6.62 25.89 -0.73
N THR A 543 6.99 25.53 -1.96
CA THR A 543 8.33 25.06 -2.29
C THR A 543 9.10 26.23 -2.89
N PRO A 544 10.03 26.88 -2.14
CA PRO A 544 10.88 27.90 -2.73
C PRO A 544 11.84 27.24 -3.71
N TYR A 545 11.78 27.64 -4.98
CA TYR A 545 12.71 27.19 -6.02
C TYR A 545 13.43 28.41 -6.61
N PHE A 546 14.71 28.23 -6.96
CA PHE A 546 15.54 29.31 -7.51
C PHE A 546 15.44 29.35 -9.04
N MET A 547 15.96 28.33 -9.72
CA MET A 547 15.86 28.07 -11.16
C MET A 547 16.02 26.55 -11.34
N GLU A 548 14.99 25.86 -11.84
CA GLU A 548 15.05 24.42 -12.14
C GLU A 548 14.23 24.15 -13.42
N GLU A 549 14.76 23.33 -14.31
CA GLU A 549 14.10 22.99 -15.56
C GLU A 549 12.92 22.05 -15.34
N VAL A 550 11.77 22.39 -15.92
CA VAL A 550 10.53 21.60 -15.79
C VAL A 550 10.38 20.59 -16.93
N LYS A 551 10.90 20.94 -18.12
CA LYS A 551 10.71 20.19 -19.36
C LYS A 551 11.98 20.30 -20.20
N PHE A 552 12.50 19.17 -20.67
CA PHE A 552 13.62 19.14 -21.61
C PHE A 552 13.27 19.89 -22.91
N SER A 553 14.25 20.59 -23.48
CA SER A 553 14.14 21.09 -24.86
C SER A 553 14.28 19.94 -25.87
N ASP A 554 13.85 20.16 -27.11
CA ASP A 554 13.98 19.15 -28.17
C ASP A 554 15.45 18.95 -28.54
N GLU A 555 16.23 20.03 -28.50
CA GLU A 555 17.68 20.05 -28.76
C GLU A 555 18.44 19.25 -27.71
N GLU A 556 18.20 19.49 -26.41
CA GLU A 556 18.81 18.72 -25.32
C GLU A 556 18.53 17.23 -25.45
N LEU A 557 17.27 16.88 -25.75
CA LEU A 557 16.80 15.51 -25.80
C LEU A 557 17.52 14.67 -26.87
N HIS A 558 17.90 15.32 -27.97
CA HIS A 558 18.59 14.73 -29.12
C HIS A 558 20.09 15.08 -29.18
N SER A 559 20.60 15.86 -28.23
CA SER A 559 22.02 16.23 -28.21
C SER A 559 22.90 15.03 -27.86
N ASP A 560 23.90 14.75 -28.70
CA ASP A 560 24.85 13.63 -28.54
C ASP A 560 26.15 14.05 -27.83
N GLN A 561 26.10 15.01 -26.89
CA GLN A 561 27.31 15.56 -26.26
C GLN A 561 28.15 14.50 -25.51
N ASP A 562 27.52 13.44 -25.01
CA ASP A 562 28.15 12.34 -24.24
C ASP A 562 27.92 10.96 -24.90
N GLU A 563 28.29 10.79 -26.18
CA GLU A 563 28.20 9.55 -26.99
C GLU A 563 26.79 8.99 -27.27
N ALA A 564 25.77 9.35 -26.49
CA ALA A 564 24.38 8.98 -26.70
C ALA A 564 23.41 10.07 -26.24
N SER A 565 22.39 10.37 -27.05
CA SER A 565 21.31 11.27 -26.65
C SER A 565 20.59 10.87 -25.35
N ILE A 566 20.08 11.88 -24.63
CA ILE A 566 19.29 11.69 -23.41
C ILE A 566 18.09 10.77 -23.67
N LEU A 567 17.46 10.87 -24.84
CA LEU A 567 16.36 9.99 -25.22
C LEU A 567 16.81 8.53 -25.33
N SER A 568 17.92 8.26 -26.03
CA SER A 568 18.49 6.92 -26.16
C SER A 568 18.83 6.33 -24.78
N TYR A 569 19.36 7.15 -23.88
CA TYR A 569 19.64 6.75 -22.50
C TYR A 569 18.36 6.37 -21.73
N MET A 570 17.30 7.19 -21.81
CA MET A 570 16.03 6.93 -21.14
C MET A 570 15.34 5.67 -21.68
N GLN A 571 15.40 5.43 -22.99
CA GLN A 571 14.88 4.21 -23.62
C GLN A 571 15.61 2.95 -23.12
N LYS A 572 16.91 3.07 -22.84
CA LYS A 572 17.73 1.96 -22.33
C LYS A 572 17.46 1.65 -20.86
N ILE A 573 17.13 2.66 -20.04
CA ILE A 573 16.76 2.47 -18.63
C ILE A 573 15.32 1.95 -18.48
N TYR A 574 14.38 2.46 -19.29
CA TYR A 574 12.95 2.15 -19.21
C TYR A 574 12.42 1.52 -20.51
N PRO A 575 12.94 0.36 -20.94
CA PRO A 575 12.58 -0.25 -22.21
C PRO A 575 11.11 -0.69 -22.24
N ASP A 576 10.61 -1.24 -21.14
CA ASP A 576 9.23 -1.66 -20.97
C ASP A 576 8.27 -0.47 -21.02
N GLU A 577 8.57 0.61 -20.29
CA GLU A 577 7.74 1.82 -20.29
C GLU A 577 7.73 2.53 -21.64
N TRP A 578 8.84 2.47 -22.39
CA TRP A 578 8.89 2.99 -23.75
C TRP A 578 7.98 2.19 -24.70
N THR A 579 8.00 0.86 -24.61
CA THR A 579 7.08 0.03 -25.42
C THR A 579 5.61 0.32 -25.10
N ASN A 580 5.26 0.46 -23.82
CA ASN A 580 3.90 0.80 -23.37
C ASN A 580 3.47 2.22 -23.82
N PHE A 581 4.41 3.16 -23.89
CA PHE A 581 4.20 4.51 -24.39
C PHE A 581 3.87 4.50 -25.88
N LEU A 582 4.67 3.81 -26.70
CA LEU A 582 4.41 3.63 -28.12
C LEU A 582 3.07 2.90 -28.36
N GLU A 583 2.77 1.89 -27.56
CA GLU A 583 1.49 1.18 -27.61
C GLU A 583 0.29 2.10 -27.29
N ARG A 584 0.48 3.16 -26.48
CA ARG A 584 -0.60 4.07 -26.08
C ARG A 584 -0.94 5.08 -27.17
N LEU A 585 0.09 5.66 -27.76
CA LEU A 585 -0.04 6.73 -28.75
C LEU A 585 -0.18 6.20 -30.18
N GLY A 586 0.21 4.94 -30.43
CA GLY A 586 0.18 4.33 -31.74
C GLY A 586 1.07 5.08 -32.72
N THR A 587 0.56 5.33 -33.92
CA THR A 587 1.29 6.02 -35.00
C THR A 587 1.41 7.54 -34.83
N ASN A 588 0.75 8.13 -33.81
CA ASN A 588 0.61 9.58 -33.67
C ASN A 588 1.50 10.15 -32.54
N VAL A 589 2.76 9.72 -32.46
CA VAL A 589 3.69 10.22 -31.45
C VAL A 589 4.17 11.62 -31.85
N LYS A 590 3.84 12.65 -31.07
CA LYS A 590 4.34 14.02 -31.27
C LYS A 590 5.65 14.22 -30.51
N SER A 591 6.54 15.10 -31.01
CA SER A 591 7.77 15.49 -30.26
C SER A 591 7.43 15.99 -28.84
N GLU A 592 6.32 16.72 -28.67
CA GLU A 592 5.90 17.17 -27.34
C GLU A 592 5.63 16.03 -26.35
N ASP A 593 5.04 14.93 -26.81
CA ASP A 593 4.71 13.77 -25.98
C ASP A 593 6.00 13.07 -25.51
N ILE A 594 7.00 12.97 -26.40
CA ILE A 594 8.32 12.42 -26.08
C ILE A 594 9.00 13.29 -25.04
N ARG A 595 8.97 14.62 -25.22
CA ARG A 595 9.56 15.57 -24.26
C ARG A 595 8.92 15.45 -22.87
N TYR A 596 7.59 15.32 -22.79
CA TYR A 596 6.91 15.08 -21.52
C TYR A 596 7.26 13.72 -20.92
N TRP A 597 7.28 12.66 -21.74
CA TRP A 597 7.62 11.32 -21.30
C TRP A 597 9.03 11.25 -20.69
N ALA A 598 10.02 11.89 -21.32
CA ALA A 598 11.38 11.99 -20.82
C ALA A 598 11.46 12.87 -19.56
N SER A 599 10.80 14.03 -19.57
CA SER A 599 10.82 14.97 -18.43
C SER A 599 10.20 14.36 -17.17
N PHE A 600 9.14 13.56 -17.31
CA PHE A 600 8.53 12.88 -16.17
C PHE A 600 9.40 11.76 -15.56
N ARG A 601 10.53 11.41 -16.18
CA ARG A 601 11.48 10.41 -15.66
C ARG A 601 12.79 11.05 -15.21
N GLY A 602 13.29 12.00 -16.00
CA GLY A 602 14.55 12.70 -15.75
C GLY A 602 14.45 13.93 -14.84
N GLN A 603 13.42 14.77 -14.98
CA GLN A 603 13.35 16.07 -14.30
C GLN A 603 12.65 15.99 -12.94
N THR A 604 13.32 16.46 -11.88
CA THR A 604 12.87 16.38 -10.48
C THR A 604 11.65 17.26 -10.19
N LEU A 605 11.64 18.51 -10.65
CA LEU A 605 10.49 19.40 -10.49
C LEU A 605 9.26 18.89 -11.24
N SER A 606 9.42 18.42 -12.47
CA SER A 606 8.33 17.85 -13.28
C SER A 606 7.65 16.68 -12.58
N ARG A 607 8.46 15.76 -12.01
CA ARG A 607 7.99 14.62 -11.22
C ARG A 607 7.26 15.06 -9.95
N THR A 608 7.78 16.07 -9.27
CA THR A 608 7.19 16.61 -8.04
C THR A 608 5.83 17.24 -8.31
N VAL A 609 5.72 18.10 -9.32
CA VAL A 609 4.46 18.74 -9.74
C VAL A 609 3.44 17.68 -10.18
N ARG A 610 3.87 16.68 -10.96
CA ARG A 610 3.02 15.56 -11.36
C ARG A 610 2.49 14.77 -10.16
N GLY A 611 3.33 14.48 -9.18
CA GLY A 611 2.93 13.83 -7.93
C GLY A 611 1.89 14.64 -7.14
N MET A 612 2.07 15.96 -7.03
CA MET A 612 1.08 16.84 -6.40
C MET A 612 -0.27 16.83 -7.14
N MET A 613 -0.25 16.73 -8.48
CA MET A 613 -1.48 16.59 -9.27
C MET A 613 -2.21 15.28 -9.03
N TYR A 614 -1.51 14.20 -8.66
CA TYR A 614 -2.16 12.97 -8.24
C TYR A 614 -2.93 13.12 -6.95
N TYR A 615 -2.45 13.91 -5.97
CA TYR A 615 -3.23 14.22 -4.77
C TYR A 615 -4.54 14.93 -5.11
N ARG A 616 -4.51 15.90 -6.03
CA ARG A 616 -5.72 16.57 -6.51
C ARG A 616 -6.68 15.59 -7.18
N LYS A 617 -6.19 14.68 -8.03
CA LYS A 617 -7.01 13.65 -8.70
C LYS A 617 -7.63 12.69 -7.68
N ALA A 618 -6.85 12.24 -6.69
CA ALA A 618 -7.29 11.36 -5.63
C ALA A 618 -8.37 12.02 -4.75
N LEU A 619 -8.18 13.29 -4.34
CA LEU A 619 -9.17 14.03 -3.55
C LEU A 619 -10.48 14.23 -4.32
N ARG A 620 -10.42 14.46 -5.63
CA ARG A 620 -11.63 14.54 -6.49
C ARG A 620 -12.38 13.22 -6.52
N LEU A 621 -11.65 12.11 -6.67
CA LEU A 621 -12.24 10.77 -6.66
C LEU A 621 -12.86 10.45 -5.29
N GLN A 622 -12.17 10.77 -4.19
CA GLN A 622 -12.69 10.57 -2.85
C GLN A 622 -13.92 11.45 -2.57
N ALA A 623 -13.92 12.70 -3.03
CA ALA A 623 -15.08 13.58 -2.93
C ALA A 623 -16.29 13.06 -3.74
N PHE A 624 -16.04 12.42 -4.88
CA PHE A 624 -17.08 11.75 -5.65
C PHE A 624 -17.69 10.56 -4.87
N LEU A 625 -16.85 9.73 -4.25
CA LEU A 625 -17.29 8.60 -3.41
C LEU A 625 -18.02 9.04 -2.14
N ASP A 626 -17.63 10.18 -1.56
CA ASP A 626 -18.33 10.76 -0.40
C ASP A 626 -19.75 11.20 -0.76
N ARG A 627 -19.97 11.72 -1.98
CA ARG A 627 -21.29 12.15 -2.45
C ARG A 627 -22.22 10.97 -2.73
N THR A 628 -21.70 9.86 -3.27
CA THR A 628 -22.52 8.66 -3.49
C THR A 628 -22.97 8.02 -2.18
N ASN A 629 -22.26 8.25 -1.06
CA ASN A 629 -22.70 7.82 0.27
C ASN A 629 -23.86 8.67 0.83
N ASP A 630 -23.89 9.96 0.51
CA ASP A 630 -24.92 10.88 0.99
C ASP A 630 -26.21 10.79 0.15
N GLN A 631 -26.14 10.23 -1.07
CA GLN A 631 -27.26 9.93 -1.95
C GLN A 631 -27.67 8.46 -1.88
N GLY A 632 -27.89 7.94 -0.67
CA GLY A 632 -28.61 6.67 -0.52
C GLY A 632 -29.99 6.81 -1.17
N VAL A 633 -30.22 6.03 -2.24
CA VAL A 633 -31.45 5.91 -3.04
C VAL A 633 -31.71 7.09 -4.00
N ILE A 634 -31.42 6.85 -5.29
CA ILE A 634 -32.37 7.11 -6.39
C ILE A 634 -32.38 5.87 -7.28
#